data_AF-A0A090T7G1-F1
#
_entry.id   AF-A0A090T7G1-F1
#
_cell.length_a   1.000
_cell.length_b   1.000
_cell.length_c   1.000
_cell.angle_alpha   90.00
_cell.angle_beta   90.00
_cell.angle_gamma   90.00
#
_symmetry.space_group_name_H-M   'P 1'
#
loop_
_entity.id
_entity.type
_entity.pdbx_description
1 polymer ?
#
loop_
_entity_poly.entity_id
_entity_poly.type
_entity_poly.pdbx_seq_one_letter_code
_entity_poly.pdbx_strand_id
1 'polypeptide(L)'
;MFESEPYCYPQNILGDEHEQFGLGRNAWLSGTSSWTYVAGTQWILGVRPDVDGLIIDPCIPKAWPGFKVKRQFRGATYCIEVTNPEHVSKGVTKVLVNGELIDGNKIPVLAEGEHQIEVTLGR
;
A
#
# COMPACT_ATOMS: atom_id res chain seq x y z
N MET A 1 5.18 12.34 -26.08
CA MET A 1 6.38 11.75 -25.45
C MET A 1 6.43 12.28 -24.02
N PHE A 2 6.60 11.47 -22.98
CA PHE A 2 6.68 12.03 -21.62
C PHE A 2 8.05 12.69 -21.42
N GLU A 3 8.12 14.03 -21.51
CA GLU A 3 9.36 14.83 -21.43
C GLU A 3 9.73 15.20 -19.99
N SER A 4 9.81 14.20 -19.12
CA SER A 4 10.32 14.30 -17.75
C SER A 4 11.05 13.01 -17.41
N GLU A 5 11.83 13.01 -16.34
CA GLU A 5 12.54 11.83 -15.86
C GLU A 5 11.54 10.69 -15.54
N PRO A 6 11.71 9.49 -16.13
CA PRO A 6 10.71 8.43 -16.07
C PRO A 6 10.64 7.70 -14.72
N TYR A 7 11.37 8.17 -13.71
CA TYR A 7 11.50 7.58 -12.39
C TYR A 7 11.10 8.54 -11.25
N CYS A 8 10.67 9.75 -11.58
CA CYS A 8 10.13 10.70 -10.61
C CYS A 8 8.79 11.25 -11.08
N TYR A 9 8.02 11.82 -10.15
CA TYR A 9 6.77 12.47 -10.50
C TYR A 9 7.01 13.93 -10.91
N PRO A 10 6.42 14.39 -12.03
CA PRO A 10 6.30 15.81 -12.32
C PRO A 10 5.18 16.43 -11.49
N GLN A 11 5.21 17.76 -11.35
CA GLN A 11 4.10 18.49 -10.76
C GLN A 11 2.87 18.45 -11.66
N ASN A 12 3.05 18.48 -12.98
CA ASN A 12 1.95 18.45 -13.95
C ASN A 12 2.33 17.74 -15.25
N ILE A 13 1.29 17.23 -15.92
CA ILE A 13 1.32 16.71 -17.28
C ILE A 13 0.31 17.52 -18.08
N LEU A 14 0.69 17.97 -19.28
CA LEU A 14 -0.20 18.77 -20.11
C LEU A 14 -1.43 17.96 -20.53
N GLY A 15 -2.62 18.52 -20.28
CA GLY A 15 -3.92 17.93 -20.58
C GLY A 15 -4.23 17.90 -22.08
N ASP A 16 -5.32 17.22 -22.42
CA ASP A 16 -5.77 16.95 -23.81
C ASP A 16 -6.18 18.21 -24.57
N GLU A 17 -6.43 19.31 -23.86
CA GLU A 17 -6.69 20.64 -24.42
C GLU A 17 -5.43 21.34 -24.96
N HIS A 18 -4.21 20.84 -24.67
CA HIS A 18 -2.96 21.47 -25.09
C HIS A 18 -2.34 20.75 -26.30
N GLU A 19 -1.78 21.49 -27.27
CA GLU A 19 -1.12 20.92 -28.47
C GLU A 19 0.02 19.94 -28.14
N GLN A 20 0.59 20.08 -26.95
CA GLN A 20 1.66 19.24 -26.41
C GLN A 20 1.15 18.24 -25.36
N PHE A 21 -0.02 17.66 -25.57
CA PHE A 21 -0.62 16.66 -24.67
C PHE A 21 0.38 15.59 -24.21
N GLY A 22 0.38 15.30 -22.91
CA GLY A 22 1.19 14.24 -22.30
C GLY A 22 2.63 14.62 -21.93
N LEU A 23 3.08 15.86 -22.18
CA LEU A 23 4.40 16.31 -21.72
C LEU A 23 4.38 16.60 -20.20
N GLY A 24 5.36 16.06 -19.47
CA GLY A 24 5.60 16.39 -18.06
C GLY A 24 6.36 17.71 -17.90
N ARG A 25 6.09 18.45 -16.82
CA ARG A 25 6.80 19.69 -16.44
C ARG A 25 7.04 19.72 -14.93
N ASN A 26 8.04 20.51 -14.51
CA ASN A 26 8.36 20.75 -13.10
C ASN A 26 8.59 19.44 -12.32
N ALA A 27 9.60 18.68 -12.74
CA ALA A 27 10.00 17.43 -12.12
C ALA A 27 10.52 17.61 -10.68
N TRP A 28 10.65 16.49 -9.97
CA TRP A 28 11.24 16.35 -8.63
C TRP A 28 10.48 17.01 -7.48
N LEU A 29 10.42 18.33 -7.44
CA LEU A 29 10.04 19.10 -6.25
C LEU A 29 8.52 19.32 -6.20
N SER A 30 7.77 18.22 -6.17
CA SER A 30 6.32 18.21 -6.05
C SER A 30 5.84 17.34 -4.90
N GLY A 31 4.77 17.77 -4.24
CA GLY A 31 4.04 16.96 -3.26
C GLY A 31 3.45 15.66 -3.84
N THR A 32 3.40 15.51 -5.17
CA THR A 32 2.98 14.27 -5.85
C THR A 32 3.73 13.06 -5.29
N SER A 33 5.05 13.16 -5.09
CA SER A 33 5.86 12.05 -4.56
C SER A 33 5.37 11.57 -3.18
N SER A 34 5.10 12.50 -2.26
CA SER A 34 4.60 12.17 -0.92
C SER A 34 3.20 11.58 -0.96
N TRP A 35 2.30 12.18 -1.73
CA TRP A 35 0.91 11.71 -1.83
C TRP A 35 0.80 10.37 -2.53
N THR A 36 1.57 10.12 -3.58
CA THR A 36 1.59 8.82 -4.24
C THR A 36 2.20 7.74 -3.36
N TYR A 37 3.22 8.05 -2.56
CA TYR A 37 3.73 7.12 -1.55
C TYR A 37 2.66 6.75 -0.52
N VAL A 38 1.94 7.74 0.03
CA VAL A 38 0.84 7.51 0.98
C VAL A 38 -0.28 6.69 0.33
N ALA A 39 -0.75 7.09 -0.86
CA ALA A 39 -1.81 6.38 -1.58
C ALA A 39 -1.41 4.92 -1.87
N GLY A 40 -0.22 4.71 -2.42
CA GLY A 40 0.29 3.38 -2.76
C GLY A 40 0.45 2.49 -1.54
N THR A 41 1.16 2.96 -0.52
CA THR A 41 1.53 2.12 0.64
C THR A 41 0.39 1.95 1.65
N GLN A 42 -0.40 2.99 1.91
CA GLN A 42 -1.37 2.99 3.02
C GLN A 42 -2.80 2.71 2.58
N TRP A 43 -3.16 2.99 1.32
CA TRP A 43 -4.54 2.91 0.83
C TRP A 43 -4.75 1.87 -0.26
N ILE A 44 -3.78 1.67 -1.15
CA ILE A 44 -3.79 0.58 -2.14
C ILE A 44 -3.29 -0.71 -1.49
N LEU A 45 -2.04 -0.73 -1.02
CA LEU A 45 -1.50 -1.86 -0.24
C LEU A 45 -2.14 -1.96 1.15
N GLY A 46 -2.75 -0.88 1.64
CA GLY A 46 -3.57 -0.92 2.85
C GLY A 46 -2.80 -0.98 4.17
N VAL A 47 -1.48 -0.80 4.17
CA VAL A 47 -0.63 -0.91 5.37
C VAL A 47 -0.46 0.48 6.00
N ARG A 48 -1.30 0.79 6.99
CA ARG A 48 -1.38 2.15 7.57
C ARG A 48 -1.17 2.16 9.08
N PRO A 49 -0.27 3.01 9.61
CA PRO A 49 -0.11 3.16 11.05
C PRO A 49 -1.35 3.80 11.67
N ASP A 50 -1.75 3.32 12.85
CA ASP A 50 -2.76 3.92 13.72
C ASP A 50 -2.13 4.20 15.10
N VAL A 51 -2.85 4.90 15.97
CA VAL A 51 -2.42 5.28 17.32
C VAL A 51 -2.09 4.05 18.17
N ASP A 52 -2.86 2.98 18.05
CA ASP A 52 -2.81 1.77 18.88
C ASP A 52 -2.40 0.50 18.11
N GLY A 53 -2.07 0.61 16.82
CA GLY A 53 -1.71 -0.55 16.02
C GLY A 53 -1.33 -0.27 14.58
N LEU A 54 -1.23 -1.33 13.79
CA LEU A 54 -0.99 -1.29 12.35
C LEU A 54 -2.21 -1.89 11.64
N ILE A 55 -2.91 -1.09 10.86
CA ILE A 55 -4.05 -1.57 10.08
C ILE A 55 -3.53 -2.19 8.76
N ILE A 56 -4.11 -3.32 8.39
CA ILE A 56 -3.95 -3.93 7.07
C ILE A 56 -5.31 -4.05 6.40
N ASP A 57 -5.60 -3.15 5.47
CA ASP A 57 -6.89 -3.10 4.75
C ASP A 57 -6.66 -2.78 3.27
N PRO A 58 -6.19 -3.78 2.50
CA PRO A 58 -5.81 -3.59 1.10
C PRO A 58 -7.01 -3.27 0.20
N CYS A 59 -6.78 -2.41 -0.79
CA CYS A 59 -7.69 -2.13 -1.89
C CYS A 59 -6.92 -2.26 -3.20
N ILE A 60 -6.83 -3.49 -3.71
CA ILE A 60 -5.95 -3.87 -4.82
C ILE A 60 -6.76 -4.26 -6.07
N PRO A 61 -6.13 -4.30 -7.26
CA PRO A 61 -6.77 -4.87 -8.44
C PRO A 61 -7.17 -6.33 -8.21
N LYS A 62 -8.38 -6.69 -8.65
CA LYS A 62 -8.91 -8.07 -8.54
C LYS A 62 -7.97 -9.13 -9.14
N ALA A 63 -7.22 -8.78 -10.18
CA ALA A 63 -6.29 -9.69 -10.84
C ALA A 63 -5.08 -10.09 -9.97
N TRP A 64 -4.79 -9.38 -8.88
CA TRP A 64 -3.66 -9.70 -8.02
C TRP A 64 -3.99 -10.90 -7.13
N PRO A 65 -3.19 -11.99 -7.15
CA PRO A 65 -3.38 -13.14 -6.27
C PRO A 65 -2.96 -12.83 -4.82
N GLY A 66 -2.22 -11.74 -4.61
CA GLY A 66 -1.63 -11.38 -3.33
C GLY A 66 -0.39 -10.51 -3.50
N PHE A 67 0.23 -10.14 -2.38
CA PHE A 67 1.51 -9.42 -2.35
C PHE A 67 2.18 -9.57 -0.97
N LYS A 68 3.46 -9.19 -0.87
CA LYS A 68 4.20 -9.17 0.40
C LYS A 68 4.72 -7.77 0.71
N VAL A 69 4.69 -7.38 1.99
CA VAL A 69 5.24 -6.10 2.49
C VAL A 69 6.07 -6.37 3.73
N LYS A 70 7.28 -5.79 3.79
CA LYS A 70 8.05 -5.70 5.03
C LYS A 70 7.93 -4.29 5.60
N ARG A 71 7.33 -4.14 6.78
CA ARG A 71 7.06 -2.84 7.41
C ARG A 71 7.70 -2.78 8.79
N GLN A 72 8.64 -1.86 8.99
CA GLN A 72 9.17 -1.55 10.32
C GLN A 72 8.24 -0.56 11.04
N PHE A 73 7.67 -0.92 12.17
CA PHE A 73 6.75 -0.06 12.91
C PHE A 73 6.99 -0.22 14.41
N ARG A 74 7.31 0.88 15.10
CA ARG A 74 7.49 0.96 16.56
C ARG A 74 8.45 -0.10 17.13
N GLY A 75 9.61 -0.29 16.50
CA GLY A 75 10.65 -1.22 16.96
C GLY A 75 10.48 -2.67 16.48
N ALA A 76 9.32 -3.01 15.91
CA ALA A 76 9.03 -4.33 15.34
C ALA A 76 9.07 -4.31 13.81
N THR A 77 9.31 -5.47 13.22
CA THR A 77 9.28 -5.73 11.78
C THR A 77 8.14 -6.66 11.45
N TYR A 78 7.17 -6.16 10.68
CA TYR A 78 6.00 -6.91 10.25
C TYR A 78 6.27 -7.45 8.83
N CYS A 79 6.39 -8.76 8.73
CA CYS A 79 6.48 -9.50 7.46
C CYS A 79 5.06 -9.91 7.04
N ILE A 80 4.44 -9.05 6.24
CA ILE A 80 3.03 -9.15 5.84
C ILE A 80 2.94 -9.90 4.52
N GLU A 81 2.11 -10.94 4.50
CA GLU A 81 1.70 -11.68 3.31
C GLU A 81 0.19 -11.56 3.14
N VAL A 82 -0.23 -10.94 2.04
CA VAL A 82 -1.64 -10.81 1.66
C VAL A 82 -1.94 -11.82 0.57
N THR A 83 -3.02 -12.59 0.72
CA THR A 83 -3.54 -13.55 -0.25
C THR A 83 -4.95 -13.15 -0.68
N ASN A 84 -5.28 -13.35 -1.95
CA ASN A 84 -6.56 -12.96 -2.55
C ASN A 84 -7.14 -14.12 -3.38
N PRO A 85 -7.50 -15.25 -2.75
CA PRO A 85 -7.98 -16.44 -3.46
C PRO A 85 -9.28 -16.20 -4.24
N GLU A 86 -10.13 -15.29 -3.77
CA GLU A 86 -11.42 -14.96 -4.39
C GLU A 86 -11.34 -13.81 -5.39
N HIS A 87 -10.15 -13.26 -5.64
CA HIS A 87 -9.94 -12.14 -6.57
C HIS A 87 -10.88 -10.95 -6.31
N VAL A 88 -11.05 -10.59 -5.02
CA VAL A 88 -11.78 -9.39 -4.61
C VAL A 88 -10.88 -8.16 -4.69
N SER A 89 -11.47 -6.97 -4.67
CA SER A 89 -10.68 -5.73 -4.66
C SER A 89 -10.34 -5.28 -3.25
N LYS A 90 -11.24 -5.54 -2.30
CA LYS A 90 -11.16 -5.15 -0.90
C LYS A 90 -11.99 -6.12 -0.07
N GLY A 91 -11.68 -6.22 1.23
CA GLY A 91 -12.40 -7.04 2.21
C GLY A 91 -11.45 -8.05 2.83
N VAL A 92 -11.06 -7.83 4.09
CA VAL A 92 -10.22 -8.74 4.86
C VAL A 92 -11.12 -9.69 5.64
N THR A 93 -10.96 -10.99 5.42
CA THR A 93 -11.77 -12.03 6.07
C THR A 93 -10.99 -12.77 7.16
N LYS A 94 -9.66 -12.76 7.11
CA LYS A 94 -8.81 -13.45 8.08
C LYS A 94 -7.48 -12.73 8.27
N VAL A 95 -7.03 -12.60 9.51
CA VAL A 95 -5.69 -12.14 9.87
C VAL A 95 -5.07 -13.07 10.90
N LEU A 96 -3.89 -13.61 10.60
CA LEU A 96 -3.06 -14.36 11.54
C LEU A 96 -1.84 -13.53 11.93
N VAL A 97 -1.53 -13.48 13.22
CA VAL A 97 -0.32 -12.89 13.77
C VAL A 97 0.49 -14.01 14.39
N ASN A 98 1.66 -14.32 13.80
CA ASN A 98 2.48 -15.47 14.20
C ASN A 98 1.69 -16.80 14.27
N GLY A 99 0.73 -16.97 13.35
CA GLY A 99 -0.15 -18.15 13.29
C GLY A 99 -1.40 -18.08 14.17
N GLU A 100 -1.53 -17.08 15.05
CA GLU A 100 -2.72 -16.90 15.90
C GLU A 100 -3.75 -15.98 15.23
N LEU A 101 -5.01 -16.41 15.21
CA LEU A 101 -6.11 -15.63 14.64
C LEU A 101 -6.43 -14.42 15.54
N ILE A 102 -6.57 -13.25 14.92
CA ILE A 102 -7.04 -12.04 15.60
C ILE A 102 -8.38 -11.57 15.01
N ASP A 103 -9.13 -10.82 15.80
CA ASP A 103 -10.34 -10.16 15.34
C ASP A 103 -10.03 -8.84 14.61
N GLY A 104 -10.70 -8.64 13.48
CA GLY A 104 -10.56 -7.43 12.67
C GLY A 104 -9.25 -7.40 11.87
N ASN A 105 -8.81 -6.19 11.54
CA ASN A 105 -7.69 -5.95 10.63
C ASN A 105 -6.61 -5.01 11.19
N LYS A 106 -6.70 -4.72 12.49
CA LYS A 106 -5.75 -3.88 13.22
C LYS A 106 -4.88 -4.77 14.09
N ILE A 107 -3.60 -4.86 13.72
CA ILE A 107 -2.61 -5.61 14.48
C ILE A 107 -2.14 -4.73 15.63
N PRO A 108 -2.15 -5.22 16.89
CA PRO A 108 -1.64 -4.46 18.01
C PRO A 108 -0.14 -4.16 17.82
N VAL A 109 0.37 -3.20 18.59
CA VAL A 109 1.82 -2.97 18.65
C VAL A 109 2.48 -4.22 19.23
N LEU A 110 3.38 -4.82 18.47
CA LEU A 110 4.09 -6.03 18.86
C LEU A 110 5.43 -5.66 19.53
N ALA A 111 6.00 -6.61 20.26
CA ALA A 111 7.33 -6.46 20.84
C ALA A 111 8.39 -6.31 19.74
N GLU A 112 9.58 -5.84 20.10
CA GLU A 112 10.70 -5.78 19.16
C GLU A 112 11.03 -7.16 18.60
N GLY A 113 11.35 -7.21 17.31
CA GLY A 113 11.61 -8.46 16.59
C GLY A 113 10.92 -8.53 15.23
N GLU A 114 10.94 -9.71 14.63
CA GLU A 114 10.26 -9.99 13.36
C GLU A 114 8.99 -10.82 13.62
N HIS A 115 7.88 -10.40 13.03
CA HIS A 115 6.57 -11.01 13.19
C HIS A 115 5.98 -11.36 11.83
N GLN A 116 5.42 -12.57 11.70
CA GLN A 116 4.74 -13.01 10.49
C GLN A 116 3.28 -12.64 10.57
N ILE A 117 2.79 -11.97 9.53
CA ILE A 117 1.41 -11.55 9.43
C ILE A 117 0.83 -12.13 8.14
N GLU A 118 -0.20 -12.94 8.26
CA GLU A 118 -0.89 -13.52 7.11
C GLU A 118 -2.29 -12.91 7.02
N VAL A 119 -2.65 -12.40 5.85
CA VAL A 119 -3.92 -11.74 5.60
C VAL A 119 -4.60 -12.41 4.41
N THR A 120 -5.86 -12.77 4.55
CA THR A 120 -6.68 -13.30 3.46
C THR A 120 -7.79 -12.32 3.12
N LEU A 121 -7.91 -12.02 1.82
CA LEU A 121 -9.02 -11.25 1.27
C LEU A 121 -10.16 -12.18 0.82
N GLY A 122 -11.40 -11.72 0.96
CA GLY A 122 -12.61 -12.46 0.57
C GLY A 122 -13.89 -11.63 0.75
N ARG A 123 -15.04 -12.28 0.53
CA ARG A 123 -16.38 -11.69 0.74
C ARG A 123 -17.03 -12.07 2.06
#